data_AF-A0A3M1PIF1-F1
#
_entry.id   AF-A0A3M1PIF1-F1
#
_cell.length_a   1.000
_cell.length_b   1.000
_cell.length_c   1.000
_cell.angle_alpha   90.00
_cell.angle_beta   90.00
_cell.angle_gamma   90.00
#
_symmetry.space_group_name_H-M   'P 1'
#
loop_
_entity.id
_entity.type
_entity.pdbx_description
1 polymer ?
#
loop_
_entity_poly.entity_id
_entity_poly.type
_entity_poly.pdbx_seq_one_letter_code
_entity_poly.pdbx_strand_id
1 'polypeptide(L)'
;MAMARSLTEKIVGSRAWKSIFRTGVPSSNLDKSKLIFNNFFFHVFPVKVKRESLKFSATLYLGVTAFALFVLLVVTGIYLMLYYHPSVPQAYRDMKDLEFVVSNGKFIRNFHRWAAHG
;
A
#
# COMPACT_ATOMS: atom_id res chain seq x y z
N MET A 1 -32.89 -6.59 4.57
CA MET A 1 -31.76 -6.58 5.52
C MET A 1 -31.43 -7.94 6.14
N ALA A 2 -32.37 -8.90 6.25
CA ALA A 2 -32.10 -10.22 6.85
C ALA A 2 -31.16 -11.15 6.04
N MET A 3 -31.24 -11.12 4.69
CA MET A 3 -30.46 -12.00 3.81
C MET A 3 -28.94 -11.74 3.88
N ALA A 4 -28.53 -10.47 3.93
CA ALA A 4 -27.12 -10.06 4.08
C ALA A 4 -26.52 -10.54 5.40
N ARG A 5 -27.30 -10.54 6.49
CA ARG A 5 -26.85 -11.02 7.80
C ARG A 5 -26.55 -12.52 7.79
N SER A 6 -27.35 -13.32 7.08
CA SER A 6 -27.13 -14.77 6.96
C SER A 6 -25.88 -15.13 6.12
N LEU A 7 -25.58 -14.33 5.09
CA LEU A 7 -24.37 -14.52 4.27
C LEU A 7 -23.11 -14.23 5.07
N THR A 8 -23.12 -13.13 5.85
CA THR A 8 -22.00 -12.78 6.73
C THR A 8 -21.74 -13.85 7.78
N GLU A 9 -22.79 -14.38 8.41
CA GLU A 9 -22.68 -15.48 9.39
C GLU A 9 -22.12 -16.76 8.77
N LYS A 10 -22.53 -17.11 7.54
CA LYS A 10 -21.97 -18.25 6.80
C LYS A 10 -20.48 -18.06 6.46
N ILE A 11 -20.09 -16.86 6.04
CA ILE A 11 -18.69 -16.55 5.70
C ILE A 11 -17.81 -16.58 6.95
N VAL A 12 -18.23 -15.91 8.02
CA VAL A 12 -17.50 -15.87 9.31
C VAL A 12 -17.45 -17.25 9.98
N GLY A 13 -18.49 -18.06 9.79
CA GLY A 13 -18.55 -19.44 10.28
C GLY A 13 -17.66 -20.42 9.52
N SER A 14 -17.16 -20.05 8.33
CA SER A 14 -16.37 -20.94 7.47
C SER A 14 -15.03 -21.33 8.11
N ARG A 15 -14.56 -22.54 7.78
CA ARG A 15 -13.24 -23.03 8.24
C ARG A 15 -12.10 -22.12 7.77
N ALA A 16 -12.20 -21.59 6.54
CA ALA A 16 -11.23 -20.66 5.99
C ALA A 16 -11.16 -19.36 6.81
N TRP A 17 -12.31 -18.78 7.17
CA TRP A 17 -12.35 -17.56 7.97
C TRP A 17 -11.75 -17.75 9.36
N LYS A 18 -12.13 -18.83 10.07
CA LYS A 18 -11.59 -19.15 11.39
C LYS A 18 -10.09 -19.46 11.38
N SER A 19 -9.55 -19.92 10.25
CA SER A 19 -8.10 -20.15 10.07
C SER A 19 -7.31 -18.83 9.99
N ILE A 20 -7.86 -17.82 9.31
CA ILE A 20 -7.21 -16.50 9.14
C ILE A 20 -7.43 -15.62 10.36
N PHE A 21 -8.66 -15.61 10.90
CA PHE A 21 -9.06 -14.81 12.05
C PHE A 21 -9.32 -15.71 13.26
N ARG A 22 -8.23 -16.18 13.89
CA ARG A 22 -8.26 -17.10 15.03
C ARG A 22 -9.03 -16.59 16.26
N THR A 23 -9.11 -15.28 16.46
CA THR A 23 -9.80 -14.65 17.61
C THR A 23 -11.33 -14.57 17.42
N GLY A 24 -11.85 -14.83 16.21
CA GLY A 24 -13.28 -14.68 15.91
C GLY A 24 -13.72 -13.21 15.82
N VAL A 25 -15.03 -12.96 15.83
CA VAL A 25 -15.59 -11.59 15.83
C VAL A 25 -15.37 -10.96 17.20
N PRO A 26 -14.59 -9.87 17.30
CA PRO A 26 -14.20 -9.33 18.60
C PRO A 26 -15.36 -8.59 19.27
N SER A 27 -15.76 -9.03 20.47
CA SER A 27 -16.81 -8.40 21.28
C SER A 27 -16.25 -7.48 22.37
N SER A 28 -15.06 -7.79 22.91
CA SER A 28 -14.40 -7.01 23.96
C SER A 28 -13.17 -6.22 23.46
N ASN A 29 -12.72 -5.22 24.23
CA ASN A 29 -11.48 -4.49 23.92
C ASN A 29 -10.23 -5.39 23.95
N LEU A 30 -10.24 -6.43 24.79
CA LEU A 30 -9.18 -7.42 24.83
C LEU A 30 -9.16 -8.24 23.53
N ASP A 31 -10.32 -8.67 23.04
CA ASP A 31 -10.41 -9.46 21.81
C ASP A 31 -10.01 -8.65 20.59
N LYS A 32 -10.40 -7.37 20.52
CA LYS A 32 -9.92 -6.43 19.49
C LYS A 32 -8.39 -6.31 19.50
N SER A 33 -7.79 -6.24 20.69
CA SER A 33 -6.33 -6.14 20.81
C SER A 33 -5.65 -7.44 20.42
N LYS A 34 -6.17 -8.59 20.88
CA LYS A 34 -5.70 -9.93 20.51
C LYS A 34 -5.81 -10.19 19.01
N LEU A 35 -6.86 -9.68 18.35
CA LEU A 35 -7.00 -9.80 16.90
C LEU A 35 -5.84 -9.15 16.16
N ILE A 36 -5.43 -7.95 16.58
CA ILE A 36 -4.33 -7.21 15.96
C ILE A 36 -2.98 -7.86 16.30
N PHE A 37 -2.77 -8.26 17.57
CA PHE A 37 -1.52 -8.91 17.99
C PHE A 37 -1.30 -10.30 17.41
N ASN A 38 -2.34 -11.12 17.31
CA ASN A 38 -2.23 -12.51 16.86
C ASN A 38 -2.30 -12.66 15.33
N ASN A 39 -2.49 -11.57 14.59
CA ASN A 39 -2.55 -11.59 13.14
C ASN A 39 -1.33 -10.88 12.55
N PHE A 40 -0.56 -11.61 11.74
CA PHE A 40 0.65 -11.11 11.11
C PHE A 40 0.42 -9.82 10.30
N PHE A 41 -0.69 -9.74 9.55
CA PHE A 41 -0.97 -8.58 8.71
C PHE A 41 -1.34 -7.33 9.50
N PHE A 42 -2.03 -7.48 10.64
CA PHE A 42 -2.40 -6.33 11.46
C PHE A 42 -1.31 -5.89 12.42
N HIS A 43 -0.26 -6.69 12.62
CA HIS A 43 0.85 -6.35 13.52
C HIS A 43 1.57 -5.06 13.13
N VAL A 44 1.54 -4.69 11.84
CA VAL A 44 2.14 -3.44 11.36
C VAL A 44 1.38 -2.19 11.85
N PHE A 45 0.11 -2.35 12.23
CA PHE A 45 -0.74 -1.24 12.67
C PHE A 45 -0.79 -1.15 14.20
N PRO A 46 -0.80 0.07 14.75
CA PRO A 46 -0.95 0.26 16.18
C PRO A 46 -2.33 -0.19 16.66
N VAL A 47 -2.36 -0.95 17.77
CA VAL A 47 -3.59 -1.46 18.38
C VAL A 47 -4.49 -0.34 18.90
N LYS A 48 -3.89 0.75 19.38
CA LYS A 48 -4.58 1.93 19.90
C LYS A 48 -3.86 3.19 19.42
N VAL A 49 -4.64 4.17 19.01
CA VAL A 49 -4.18 5.50 18.62
C VAL A 49 -5.03 6.55 19.32
N LYS A 50 -4.44 7.71 19.61
CA LYS A 50 -5.16 8.87 20.17
C LYS A 50 -6.12 9.41 19.10
N ARG A 51 -7.30 9.90 19.50
CA ARG A 51 -8.27 10.43 18.53
C ARG A 51 -7.78 11.73 17.91
N GLU A 52 -6.98 12.49 18.64
CA GLU A 52 -6.43 13.77 18.21
C GLU A 52 -5.40 13.59 17.09
N SER A 53 -4.61 12.50 17.13
CA SER A 53 -3.64 12.19 16.07
C SER A 53 -4.27 11.74 14.76
N LEU A 54 -5.57 11.36 14.78
CA LEU A 54 -6.32 11.02 13.56
C LEU A 54 -6.87 12.25 12.83
N LYS A 55 -6.75 13.45 13.42
CA LYS A 55 -7.16 14.68 12.75
C LYS A 55 -6.20 14.98 11.60
N PHE A 56 -6.73 15.37 10.44
CA PHE A 56 -5.93 15.77 9.29
C PHE A 56 -4.89 16.83 9.66
N SER A 57 -5.28 17.84 10.44
CA SER A 57 -4.41 18.93 10.89
C SER A 57 -3.29 18.52 11.84
N ALA A 58 -3.33 17.32 12.44
CA ALA A 58 -2.31 16.90 13.39
C ALA A 58 -0.97 16.57 12.70
N THR A 59 -1.03 15.87 11.57
CA THR A 59 0.18 15.39 10.85
C THR A 59 0.10 15.59 9.34
N LEU A 60 -1.01 16.14 8.82
CA LEU A 60 -1.30 16.29 7.39
C LEU A 60 -1.16 14.98 6.59
N TYR A 61 -1.26 13.83 7.27
CA TYR A 61 -1.01 12.51 6.70
C TYR A 61 0.37 12.35 6.04
N LEU A 62 1.38 13.13 6.45
CA LEU A 62 2.72 13.12 5.84
C LEU A 62 3.36 11.72 5.75
N GLY A 63 3.15 10.86 6.74
CA GLY A 63 3.65 9.48 6.70
C GLY A 63 2.99 8.62 5.62
N VAL A 64 1.68 8.75 5.44
CA VAL A 64 0.94 8.03 4.38
C VAL A 64 1.31 8.59 3.01
N THR A 65 1.47 9.91 2.91
CA THR A 65 1.95 10.57 1.68
C THR A 65 3.34 10.08 1.29
N ALA A 66 4.30 10.04 2.23
CA ALA A 66 5.65 9.54 1.96
C ALA A 66 5.64 8.07 1.52
N PHE A 67 4.85 7.22 2.18
CA PHE A 67 4.69 5.82 1.76
C PHE A 67 4.06 5.69 0.37
N ALA A 68 3.05 6.50 0.05
CA ALA A 68 2.45 6.52 -1.27
C ALA A 68 3.44 6.96 -2.35
N LEU A 69 4.26 7.99 -2.09
CA LEU A 69 5.33 8.43 -2.98
C LEU A 69 6.39 7.34 -3.17
N PHE A 70 6.75 6.62 -2.11
CA PHE A 70 7.66 5.48 -2.19
C PHE A 70 7.11 4.37 -3.10
N VAL A 71 5.84 3.98 -2.94
CA VAL A 71 5.21 2.97 -3.81
C VAL A 71 5.18 3.44 -5.26
N LEU A 72 4.85 4.71 -5.51
CA LEU A 72 4.86 5.32 -6.83
C LEU A 72 6.27 5.28 -7.45
N LEU A 73 7.30 5.58 -6.65
CA LEU A 73 8.70 5.53 -7.07
C LEU A 73 9.14 4.10 -7.42
N VAL A 74 8.73 3.10 -6.64
CA VAL A 74 9.01 1.69 -6.93
C VAL A 74 8.34 1.24 -8.24
N VAL A 75 7.05 1.51 -8.40
CA VAL A 75 6.29 1.08 -9.59
C VAL A 75 6.84 1.74 -10.87
N THR A 76 7.02 3.06 -10.84
CA THR A 76 7.58 3.79 -11.99
C THR A 76 9.04 3.43 -12.23
N GLY A 77 9.82 3.16 -11.18
CA GLY A 77 11.22 2.74 -11.29
C GLY A 77 11.35 1.37 -11.98
N ILE A 78 10.54 0.39 -11.58
CA ILE A 78 10.51 -0.92 -12.23
C ILE A 78 10.16 -0.77 -13.71
N TYR A 79 9.16 0.05 -14.04
CA TYR A 79 8.79 0.33 -15.43
C TYR A 79 9.97 0.90 -16.23
N LEU A 80 10.69 1.89 -15.68
CA LEU A 80 11.85 2.50 -16.35
C LEU A 80 13.01 1.51 -16.51
N MET A 81 13.22 0.62 -15.54
CA MET A 81 14.26 -0.42 -15.60
C MET A 81 14.05 -1.40 -16.76
N LEU A 82 12.81 -1.61 -17.23
CA LEU A 82 12.56 -2.46 -18.40
C LEU A 82 13.14 -1.89 -19.71
N TYR A 83 13.37 -0.58 -19.77
CA TYR A 83 13.89 0.11 -20.95
C TYR A 83 15.31 0.65 -20.78
N TYR A 84 15.85 0.61 -19.56
CA TYR A 84 17.15 1.19 -19.23
C TYR A 84 18.24 0.11 -19.14
N HIS A 85 19.31 0.27 -19.91
CA HIS A 85 20.51 -0.56 -19.82
C HIS A 85 21.57 0.14 -18.97
N PRO A 86 22.07 -0.49 -17.89
CA PRO A 86 23.09 0.08 -17.02
C PRO A 86 24.49 -0.03 -17.66
N SER A 87 24.70 0.66 -18.79
CA SER A 87 25.98 0.67 -19.52
C SER A 87 26.25 2.05 -20.11
N VAL A 88 27.50 2.52 -20.02
CA VAL A 88 27.91 3.88 -20.41
C VAL A 88 27.56 4.23 -21.87
N PRO A 89 27.78 3.37 -22.88
CA PRO A 89 27.47 3.71 -24.27
C PRO A 89 25.96 3.82 -24.57
N GLN A 90 25.14 3.07 -23.84
CA GLN A 90 23.70 2.92 -24.11
C GLN A 90 22.83 3.83 -23.24
N ALA A 91 23.25 4.15 -22.01
CA ALA A 91 22.42 4.86 -21.03
C ALA A 91 21.82 6.17 -21.56
N TYR A 92 22.57 6.97 -22.31
CA TYR A 92 22.06 8.21 -22.89
C TYR A 92 21.04 7.95 -24.02
N ARG A 93 21.26 6.91 -24.82
CA ARG A 93 20.32 6.52 -25.89
C ARG A 93 19.02 5.98 -25.31
N ASP A 94 19.09 5.16 -24.27
CA ASP A 94 17.90 4.67 -23.57
C ASP A 94 17.08 5.83 -22.97
N MET A 95 17.73 6.88 -22.47
CA MET A 95 17.03 8.10 -22.03
C MET A 95 16.32 8.83 -23.17
N LYS A 96 16.88 8.82 -24.38
CA LYS A 96 16.25 9.39 -25.58
C LYS A 96 15.09 8.52 -26.05
N ASP A 97 15.24 7.20 -26.03
CA ASP A 97 14.18 6.27 -26.42
C ASP A 97 12.99 6.37 -25.45
N LEU A 98 13.24 6.48 -24.14
CA LEU A 98 12.20 6.77 -23.15
C LEU A 98 11.50 8.11 -23.37
N GLU A 99 12.19 9.10 -23.94
CA GLU A 99 11.59 10.42 -24.20
C GLU A 99 10.75 10.46 -25.49
N PHE A 100 11.21 9.80 -26.55
CA PHE A 100 10.66 9.98 -27.91
C PHE A 100 10.04 8.73 -28.54
N VAL A 101 10.38 7.54 -28.06
CA VAL A 101 9.99 6.25 -28.68
C VAL A 101 8.97 5.51 -27.81
N VAL A 102 9.20 5.47 -26.50
CA VAL A 102 8.32 4.79 -25.55
C VAL A 102 7.06 5.61 -25.30
N SER A 103 5.89 5.02 -25.57
CA SER A 103 4.60 5.65 -25.27
C SER A 103 4.50 6.01 -23.80
N ASN A 104 4.20 7.28 -23.51
CA ASN A 104 4.19 7.87 -22.16
C ASN A 104 5.52 7.78 -21.38
N GLY A 105 6.64 7.41 -22.00
CA GLY A 105 7.92 7.24 -21.30
C GLY A 105 8.40 8.53 -20.63
N LYS A 106 8.24 9.68 -21.30
CA LYS A 106 8.52 11.01 -20.75
C LYS A 106 7.65 11.33 -19.52
N PHE A 107 6.36 11.00 -19.58
CA PHE A 107 5.44 11.21 -18.47
C PHE A 107 5.83 10.37 -17.26
N ILE A 108 6.04 9.06 -17.44
CA ILE A 108 6.42 8.14 -16.35
C ILE A 108 7.75 8.53 -15.72
N ARG A 109 8.74 8.93 -16.53
CA ARG A 109 10.04 9.41 -16.04
C ARG A 109 9.92 10.69 -15.23
N ASN A 110 9.11 11.65 -15.67
CA ASN A 110 8.84 12.87 -14.91
C ASN A 110 8.08 12.55 -13.61
N PHE A 111 7.15 11.61 -13.65
CA PHE A 111 6.39 11.18 -12.47
C PHE A 111 7.29 10.52 -11.42
N HIS A 112 8.21 9.65 -11.86
CA HIS A 112 9.26 9.08 -11.00
C HIS A 112 10.12 10.17 -10.35
N ARG A 113 10.51 11.19 -11.13
CA ARG A 113 11.29 12.33 -10.61
C ARG A 113 10.50 13.17 -9.61
N TRP A 114 9.24 13.50 -9.89
CA TRP A 114 8.42 14.28 -8.96
C TRP A 114 8.19 13.54 -7.66
N ALA A 115 7.97 12.23 -7.71
CA ALA A 115 7.85 11.43 -6.49
C ALA A 115 9.16 11.30 -5.70
N ALA A 116 10.32 11.43 -6.36
CA ALA A 116 11.62 11.50 -5.68
C ALA A 116 11.89 12.86 -5.02
N HIS A 117 11.19 13.92 -5.46
CA HIS A 117 11.37 15.29 -4.95
C HIS A 117 10.37 15.66 -3.84
N GLY A 118 9.22 14.97 -3.75
CA GLY A 118 8.21 15.17 -2.70
C GLY A 118 8.60 14.55 -1.38
#